data_AF-A0A1I8M2F7-F1
#
_entry.id   AF-A0A1I8M2F7-F1
#
_cell.length_a   1.000
_cell.length_b   1.000
_cell.length_c   1.000
_cell.angle_alpha   90.00
_cell.angle_beta   90.00
_cell.angle_gamma   90.00
#
_symmetry.space_group_name_H-M   'P 1'
#
loop_
_entity.id
_entity.type
_entity.pdbx_description
1 polymer ?
#
loop_
_entity_poly.entity_id
_entity_poly.type
_entity_poly.pdbx_seq_one_letter_code
_entity_poly.pdbx_strand_id
1 'polypeptide(L)'
;MQRVSLKRMRSEESSPYILQTKMHVNEKIVDSHDSNKMKQIYAKTTKMLFQAARSVSNNNIQPDRNKKTPLHRLVVISGNGQIEPAKQADEQDDEFLWVRRKAKCCNRDTYVQDKCVNCQNDLCEECGYSCVECGKFVCSPCISLFGSGNVEQPLCEKCSLFA
;
A
#
# COMPACT_ATOMS: atom_id res chain seq x y z
N MET A 1 -4.11 -39.86 -39.39
CA MET A 1 -5.03 -39.37 -38.33
C MET A 1 -4.76 -40.15 -37.05
N GLN A 2 -4.09 -39.53 -36.07
CA GLN A 2 -3.79 -40.18 -34.78
C GLN A 2 -5.03 -40.20 -33.89
N ARG A 3 -5.34 -41.36 -33.31
CA ARG A 3 -6.48 -41.55 -32.40
C ARG A 3 -6.13 -40.99 -31.02
N VAL A 4 -6.75 -39.87 -30.64
CA VAL A 4 -6.62 -39.31 -29.29
C VAL A 4 -7.42 -40.19 -28.31
N SER A 5 -6.76 -40.67 -27.26
CA SER A 5 -7.37 -41.46 -26.20
C SER A 5 -8.29 -40.58 -25.34
N LEU A 6 -9.58 -40.90 -25.26
CA LEU A 6 -10.61 -40.17 -24.51
C LEU A 6 -10.64 -40.52 -23.01
N LYS A 7 -9.53 -40.99 -22.44
CA LYS A 7 -9.47 -41.26 -20.99
C LYS A 7 -9.29 -39.94 -20.25
N ARG A 8 -10.13 -39.65 -19.26
CA ARG A 8 -9.99 -38.51 -18.34
C ARG A 8 -8.57 -38.54 -17.74
N MET A 9 -7.81 -37.46 -17.91
CA MET A 9 -6.50 -37.29 -17.26
C MET A 9 -6.66 -37.35 -15.74
N ARG A 10 -5.77 -38.07 -15.07
CA ARG A 10 -5.68 -38.07 -13.61
C ARG A 10 -5.01 -36.77 -13.15
N SER A 11 -5.47 -36.23 -12.03
CA SER A 11 -5.04 -34.95 -11.45
C SER A 11 -3.55 -34.86 -11.08
N GLU A 12 -2.78 -35.94 -11.23
CA GLU A 12 -1.33 -35.95 -10.94
C GLU A 12 -0.46 -35.42 -12.09
N GLU A 13 -0.96 -35.37 -13.33
CA GLU A 13 -0.13 -34.99 -14.50
C GLU A 13 -0.17 -33.50 -14.85
N SER A 14 -1.00 -32.67 -14.19
CA SER A 14 -1.24 -31.28 -14.65
C SER A 14 -1.46 -30.26 -13.51
N SER A 15 -0.79 -30.43 -12.37
CA SER A 15 -0.94 -29.56 -11.22
C SER A 15 0.43 -29.09 -10.70
N PRO A 16 0.73 -27.77 -10.68
CA PRO A 16 1.90 -27.23 -9.96
C PRO A 16 1.72 -27.27 -8.44
N TYR A 17 0.57 -27.74 -7.95
CA TYR A 17 0.25 -27.82 -6.54
C TYR A 17 0.63 -29.20 -5.99
N ILE A 18 1.46 -29.20 -4.95
CA ILE A 18 1.83 -30.38 -4.18
C ILE A 18 0.56 -30.89 -3.49
N LEU A 19 0.23 -32.17 -3.71
CA LEU A 19 -0.88 -32.82 -3.02
C LEU A 19 -0.62 -32.81 -1.51
N GLN A 20 -1.56 -32.25 -0.76
CA GLN A 20 -1.50 -32.26 0.69
C GLN A 20 -1.70 -33.69 1.19
N THR A 21 -0.66 -34.27 1.79
CA THR A 21 -0.72 -35.59 2.41
C THR A 21 -1.58 -35.54 3.66
N LYS A 22 -2.49 -36.52 3.79
CA LYS A 22 -3.26 -36.72 5.03
C LYS A 22 -2.29 -37.24 6.10
N MET A 23 -2.22 -36.53 7.21
CA MET A 23 -1.41 -36.88 8.37
C MET A 23 -2.33 -37.08 9.57
N HIS A 24 -1.97 -38.03 10.44
CA HIS A 24 -2.73 -38.28 11.65
C HIS A 24 -2.63 -37.09 12.61
N VAL A 25 -3.76 -36.67 13.20
CA VAL A 25 -3.82 -35.45 14.02
C VAL A 25 -2.89 -35.55 15.23
N ASN A 26 -2.78 -36.73 15.84
CA ASN A 26 -1.90 -36.96 16.99
C ASN A 26 -0.41 -36.85 16.62
N GLU A 27 -0.04 -37.34 15.44
CA GLU A 27 1.33 -37.25 14.92
C GLU A 27 1.72 -35.79 14.68
N LYS A 28 0.81 -34.99 14.12
CA LYS A 28 0.99 -33.54 13.95
C LYS A 28 1.20 -32.81 15.28
N ILE A 29 0.49 -33.20 16.34
CA ILE A 29 0.62 -32.61 17.67
C ILE A 29 1.96 -33.01 18.29
N VAL A 30 2.40 -34.26 18.17
CA VAL A 30 3.71 -34.70 18.67
C VAL A 30 4.83 -33.97 17.94
N ASP A 31 4.73 -33.85 16.61
CA ASP A 31 5.70 -33.14 15.78
C ASP A 31 5.77 -31.64 16.05
N SER A 32 4.65 -31.00 16.42
CA SER A 32 4.65 -29.59 16.80
C SER A 32 5.31 -29.32 18.15
N HIS A 33 5.43 -30.34 19.02
CA HIS A 33 6.05 -30.22 20.34
C HIS A 33 7.48 -30.75 20.38
N ASP A 34 8.06 -31.16 19.24
CA ASP A 34 9.44 -31.62 19.18
C ASP A 34 10.41 -30.45 19.42
N SER A 35 11.02 -30.44 20.60
CA SER A 35 11.99 -29.43 21.04
C SER A 35 13.19 -29.30 20.11
N ASN A 36 13.58 -30.37 19.41
CA ASN A 36 14.72 -30.35 18.49
C ASN A 36 14.36 -29.63 17.19
N LYS A 37 13.17 -29.93 16.63
CA LYS A 37 12.65 -29.22 15.45
C LYS A 37 12.45 -27.72 15.75
N MET A 38 11.94 -27.38 16.94
CA MET A 38 11.78 -25.98 17.36
C MET A 38 13.12 -25.23 17.48
N LYS A 39 14.18 -25.89 18.00
CA LYS A 39 15.53 -25.31 18.01
C LYS A 39 16.09 -25.07 16.61
N GLN A 40 15.84 -25.99 15.67
CA GLN A 40 16.27 -25.83 14.27
C GLN A 40 15.51 -24.70 13.57
N ILE A 41 14.20 -24.59 13.80
CA ILE A 41 13.38 -23.49 13.28
C ILE A 41 13.92 -22.15 13.80
N TYR A 42 14.16 -22.05 15.11
CA TYR A 42 14.72 -20.86 15.74
C TYR A 42 16.08 -20.46 15.14
N ALA A 43 16.99 -21.42 14.96
CA ALA A 43 18.29 -21.15 14.35
C ALA A 43 18.17 -20.68 12.89
N LYS A 44 17.25 -21.28 12.13
CA LYS A 44 17.01 -20.93 10.73
C LYS A 44 16.38 -19.54 10.58
N THR A 45 15.38 -19.21 11.38
CA THR A 45 14.75 -17.87 11.37
C THR A 45 15.72 -16.80 11.82
N THR A 46 16.49 -17.06 12.89
CA THR A 46 17.57 -16.16 13.34
C THR A 46 18.57 -15.92 12.21
N LYS A 47 19.04 -16.97 11.54
CA LYS A 47 19.94 -16.83 10.39
C LYS A 47 19.32 -15.99 9.27
N MET A 48 18.07 -16.22 8.90
CA MET A 48 17.40 -15.44 7.83
C MET A 48 17.27 -13.96 8.19
N LEU A 49 16.84 -13.65 9.41
CA LEU A 49 16.67 -12.26 9.88
C LEU A 49 17.99 -11.49 9.85
N PHE A 50 19.06 -12.08 10.40
CA PHE A 50 20.35 -11.40 10.51
C PHE A 50 21.22 -11.50 9.25
N GLN A 51 21.05 -12.51 8.41
CA GLN A 51 21.73 -12.58 7.10
C GLN A 51 21.15 -11.53 6.14
N ALA A 52 19.84 -11.31 6.14
CA ALA A 52 19.22 -10.22 5.41
C ALA A 52 19.76 -8.85 5.88
N ALA A 53 19.80 -8.61 7.19
CA ALA A 53 20.35 -7.38 7.77
C ALA A 53 21.84 -7.15 7.41
N ARG A 54 22.67 -8.20 7.40
CA ARG A 54 24.10 -8.12 7.01
C ARG A 54 24.31 -7.88 5.51
N SER A 55 23.40 -8.32 4.66
CA SER A 55 23.49 -8.06 3.21
C SER A 55 23.16 -6.60 2.83
N VAL A 56 22.44 -5.89 3.69
CA VAL A 56 22.14 -4.45 3.51
C VAL A 56 23.38 -3.58 3.76
N SER A 57 24.31 -3.99 4.63
CA SER A 57 25.51 -3.20 4.92
C SER A 57 26.64 -3.34 3.88
N ASN A 58 26.60 -4.37 3.01
CA ASN A 58 27.69 -4.64 2.05
C ASN A 58 27.38 -4.22 0.61
N ASN A 59 26.15 -3.87 0.29
CA ASN A 59 25.82 -3.36 -1.04
C ASN A 59 25.72 -1.83 -0.98
N ASN A 60 26.66 -1.16 -1.65
CA ASN A 60 26.48 0.20 -2.16
C ASN A 60 25.30 0.17 -3.15
N ILE A 61 24.08 0.20 -2.62
CA ILE A 61 22.86 0.37 -3.39
C ILE A 61 22.86 1.84 -3.81
N GLN A 62 23.35 2.11 -5.03
CA GLN A 62 23.03 3.37 -5.69
C GLN A 62 21.51 3.51 -5.72
N PRO A 63 20.96 4.66 -5.30
CA PRO A 63 19.51 4.86 -5.32
C PRO A 63 19.07 4.96 -6.78
N ASP A 64 18.47 3.88 -7.27
CA ASP A 64 17.69 3.83 -8.49
C ASP A 64 16.49 4.79 -8.32
N ARG A 65 16.53 5.94 -9.02
CA ARG A 65 15.63 7.09 -8.82
C ARG A 65 14.14 6.82 -9.13
N ASN A 66 13.79 5.59 -9.52
CA ASN A 66 12.44 5.21 -9.96
C ASN A 66 11.75 4.15 -9.10
N LYS A 67 12.28 3.77 -7.94
CA LYS A 67 11.60 2.86 -7.02
C LYS A 67 11.19 3.60 -5.76
N LYS A 68 9.86 3.67 -5.53
CA LYS A 68 9.24 4.14 -4.28
C LYS A 68 10.05 3.60 -3.10
N THR A 69 10.47 4.50 -2.21
CA THR A 69 11.25 4.18 -1.02
C THR A 69 10.56 3.05 -0.26
N PRO A 70 11.25 1.95 0.07
CA PRO A 70 10.61 0.83 0.70
C PRO A 70 10.10 1.22 2.10
N LEU A 71 8.84 0.87 2.41
CA LEU A 71 8.08 1.32 3.59
C LEU A 71 8.84 1.20 4.94
N HIS A 72 9.73 0.21 5.07
CA HIS A 72 10.56 0.02 6.28
C HIS A 72 11.57 1.15 6.54
N ARG A 73 11.78 2.05 5.56
CA ARG A 73 12.71 3.18 5.65
C ARG A 73 12.03 4.47 6.12
N LEU A 74 10.69 4.46 6.20
CA LEU A 74 9.88 5.62 6.60
C LEU A 74 9.71 5.74 8.10
N VAL A 75 10.09 4.72 8.87
CA VAL A 75 9.82 4.61 10.30
C VAL A 75 11.06 4.15 11.05
N VAL A 76 11.41 4.84 12.14
CA VAL A 76 12.52 4.53 13.04
C VAL A 76 11.95 4.15 14.39
N ILE A 77 12.44 3.04 14.95
CA ILE A 77 12.10 2.62 16.31
C ILE A 77 13.22 3.08 17.22
N SER A 78 12.88 4.00 18.12
CA SER A 78 13.78 4.49 19.17
C SER A 78 14.01 3.39 20.22
N GLY A 79 15.15 3.41 20.92
CA GLY A 79 15.53 2.37 21.89
C GLY A 79 14.57 2.24 23.10
N ASN A 80 13.66 3.20 23.27
CA ASN A 80 12.55 3.19 24.24
C ASN A 80 11.25 2.56 23.68
N GLY A 81 11.28 2.02 22.46
CA GLY A 81 10.12 1.42 21.79
C GLY A 81 9.16 2.42 21.13
N GLN A 82 9.49 3.71 21.10
CA GLN A 82 8.70 4.71 20.38
C GLN A 82 8.95 4.63 18.87
N ILE A 83 7.87 4.78 18.11
CA ILE A 83 7.87 4.69 16.64
C ILE A 83 7.78 6.12 16.10
N GLU A 84 8.84 6.59 15.45
CA GLU A 84 8.90 7.94 14.87
C GLU A 84 9.07 7.89 13.34
N PRO A 85 8.47 8.82 12.60
CA PRO A 85 8.72 8.94 11.16
C PRO A 85 10.17 9.35 10.90
N ALA A 86 10.79 8.78 9.87
CA ALA A 86 12.15 9.14 9.46
C ALA A 86 12.19 10.58 8.92
N LYS A 87 13.29 11.31 9.15
CA LYS A 87 13.49 12.74 8.79
C LYS A 87 13.34 13.10 7.30
N GLN A 88 13.06 12.13 6.43
CA GLN A 88 12.83 12.30 4.98
C GLN A 88 11.49 11.70 4.52
N ALA A 89 10.61 11.30 5.45
CA ALA A 89 9.30 10.72 5.14
C ALA A 89 8.24 11.78 4.73
N ASP A 90 8.54 13.06 4.93
CA ASP A 90 7.61 14.17 4.64
C ASP A 90 7.35 14.37 3.14
N GLU A 91 8.22 13.86 2.27
CA GLU A 91 8.13 14.03 0.81
C GLU A 91 7.39 12.88 0.10
N GLN A 92 6.91 11.87 0.83
CA GLN A 92 6.15 10.79 0.22
C GLN A 92 4.64 11.06 0.33
N ASP A 93 4.03 11.34 -0.83
CA ASP A 93 2.58 11.31 -1.09
C ASP A 93 2.07 9.87 -0.92
N ASP A 94 2.13 9.33 0.29
CA ASP A 94 1.62 8.00 0.61
C ASP A 94 0.11 8.10 0.88
N GLU A 95 -0.66 7.67 -0.12
CA GLU A 95 -2.13 7.55 -0.20
C GLU A 95 -2.77 6.71 0.94
N PHE A 96 -1.98 6.06 1.80
CA PHE A 96 -2.47 5.06 2.77
C PHE A 96 -2.07 5.30 4.24
N LEU A 97 -1.32 6.35 4.53
CA LEU A 97 -1.06 6.74 5.91
C LEU A 97 -2.17 7.69 6.37
N TRP A 98 -3.10 7.18 7.18
CA TRP A 98 -4.11 7.96 7.92
C TRP A 98 -3.47 8.85 9.00
N VAL A 99 -2.38 9.52 8.65
CA VAL A 99 -1.64 10.46 9.49
C VAL A 99 -2.13 11.84 9.12
N ARG A 100 -2.68 12.57 10.09
CA ARG A 100 -3.09 13.95 9.88
C ARG A 100 -1.86 14.79 9.53
N ARG A 101 -1.89 15.43 8.37
CA ARG A 101 -0.86 16.37 7.93
C ARG A 101 -1.46 17.78 7.88
N LYS A 102 -0.61 18.80 8.06
CA LYS A 102 -1.04 20.18 7.88
C LYS A 102 -1.35 20.44 6.41
N ALA A 103 -2.55 20.92 6.14
CA ALA A 103 -2.99 21.30 4.80
C ALA A 103 -2.19 22.50 4.31
N LYS A 104 -1.68 22.43 3.08
CA LYS A 104 -0.97 23.57 2.46
C LYS A 104 -1.85 24.81 2.28
N CYS A 105 -3.17 24.63 2.16
CA CYS A 105 -4.12 25.71 1.92
C CYS A 105 -4.53 26.50 3.17
N CYS A 106 -4.64 25.85 4.33
CA CYS A 106 -5.19 26.46 5.54
C CYS A 106 -4.43 26.11 6.84
N ASN A 107 -3.31 25.37 6.73
CA ASN A 107 -2.49 24.86 7.84
C ASN A 107 -3.26 24.01 8.87
N ARG A 108 -4.48 23.57 8.56
CA ARG A 108 -5.29 22.67 9.40
C ARG A 108 -4.83 21.23 9.26
N ASP A 109 -4.97 20.46 10.32
CA ASP A 109 -4.64 19.04 10.33
C ASP A 109 -5.74 18.24 9.60
N THR A 110 -5.40 17.68 8.44
CA THR A 110 -6.36 17.02 7.52
C THR A 110 -5.84 15.67 7.06
N TYR A 111 -6.76 14.77 6.72
CA TYR A 111 -6.42 13.44 6.21
C TYR A 111 -6.31 13.43 4.69
N VAL A 112 -7.22 14.13 4.00
CA VAL A 112 -7.26 14.17 2.55
C VAL A 112 -6.82 15.54 2.06
N GLN A 113 -5.81 15.53 1.19
CA GLN A 113 -5.32 16.70 0.48
C GLN A 113 -5.15 16.35 -0.99
N ASP A 114 -5.68 17.21 -1.87
CA ASP A 114 -5.57 17.06 -3.32
C ASP A 114 -5.58 18.45 -3.97
N LYS A 115 -5.37 18.52 -5.28
CA LYS A 115 -5.36 19.77 -6.03
C LYS A 115 -6.68 20.02 -6.74
N CYS A 116 -7.08 21.28 -6.80
CA CYS A 116 -8.22 21.70 -7.60
C CYS A 116 -8.01 21.35 -9.08
N VAL A 117 -8.98 20.70 -9.72
CA VAL A 117 -8.89 20.38 -11.15
C VAL A 117 -8.82 21.62 -12.06
N ASN A 118 -9.48 22.71 -11.67
CA ASN A 118 -9.57 23.91 -12.50
C ASN A 118 -8.37 24.85 -12.30
N CYS A 119 -7.95 25.10 -11.05
CA CYS A 119 -6.91 26.09 -10.74
C CYS A 119 -5.60 25.50 -10.17
N GLN A 120 -5.55 24.18 -9.93
CA GLN A 120 -4.40 23.47 -9.36
C GLN A 120 -3.95 23.90 -7.96
N ASN A 121 -4.71 24.78 -7.28
CA ASN A 121 -4.45 25.11 -5.89
C ASN A 121 -4.62 23.87 -5.01
N ASP A 122 -3.75 23.73 -4.02
CA ASP A 122 -3.89 22.69 -2.99
C ASP A 122 -5.19 22.94 -2.21
N LEU A 123 -5.94 21.86 -1.96
CA LEU A 123 -7.19 21.84 -1.23
C LEU A 123 -7.14 20.72 -0.19
N CYS A 124 -7.84 20.94 0.92
CA CYS A 124 -8.14 19.90 1.88
C CYS A 124 -9.62 19.54 1.86
N GLU A 125 -9.99 18.49 2.59
CA GLU A 125 -11.37 18.02 2.80
C GLU A 125 -12.35 19.09 3.29
N GLU A 126 -11.87 20.14 3.96
CA GLU A 126 -12.72 21.27 4.42
C GLU A 126 -12.76 22.45 3.43
N CYS A 127 -11.75 22.61 2.59
CA CYS A 127 -11.63 23.76 1.68
C CYS A 127 -12.09 23.46 0.26
N GLY A 128 -12.16 22.17 -0.11
CA GLY A 128 -12.54 21.72 -1.45
C GLY A 128 -13.83 20.90 -1.43
N TYR A 129 -14.48 20.85 -2.60
CA TYR A 129 -15.67 20.04 -2.85
C TYR A 129 -15.36 18.99 -3.92
N SER A 130 -15.96 17.81 -3.82
CA SER A 130 -15.79 16.76 -4.83
C SER A 130 -16.86 16.88 -5.91
N CYS A 131 -16.45 16.97 -7.17
CA CYS A 131 -17.36 17.03 -8.31
C CYS A 131 -18.30 15.81 -8.33
N VAL A 132 -19.62 16.02 -8.50
CA VAL A 132 -20.63 14.95 -8.44
C VAL A 132 -20.42 13.89 -9.53
N GLU A 133 -19.99 14.30 -10.72
CA GLU A 133 -19.85 13.40 -11.88
C GLU A 133 -18.52 12.64 -11.90
N CYS A 134 -17.41 13.32 -11.57
CA CYS A 134 -16.06 12.74 -11.73
C CYS A 134 -15.32 12.50 -10.41
N GLY A 135 -15.88 12.92 -9.27
CA GLY A 135 -15.29 12.73 -7.94
C GLY A 135 -14.02 13.54 -7.67
N LYS A 136 -13.59 14.42 -8.58
CA LYS A 136 -12.36 15.20 -8.43
C LYS A 136 -12.58 16.48 -7.60
N PHE A 137 -11.54 16.93 -6.91
CA PHE A 137 -11.60 18.14 -6.06
C PHE A 137 -11.72 19.44 -6.86
N VAL A 138 -12.61 20.34 -6.41
CA VAL A 138 -12.88 21.66 -6.97
C VAL A 138 -12.97 22.69 -5.84
N CYS A 139 -12.41 23.88 -6.07
CA CYS A 139 -12.37 24.96 -5.09
C CYS A 139 -13.69 25.77 -5.07
N SER A 140 -14.11 26.30 -3.92
CA SER A 140 -15.30 27.18 -3.84
C SER A 140 -15.25 28.36 -4.83
N PRO A 141 -14.12 29.09 -4.98
CA PRO A 141 -14.02 30.14 -6.00
C PRO A 141 -14.22 29.63 -7.43
N CYS A 142 -13.75 28.41 -7.72
CA CYS A 142 -13.83 27.80 -9.04
C CYS A 142 -15.28 27.47 -9.39
N ILE A 143 -16.06 26.99 -8.42
CA ILE A 143 -17.50 26.72 -8.61
C ILE A 143 -18.23 28.04 -8.95
N SER A 144 -17.95 29.12 -8.20
CA SER A 144 -18.59 30.42 -8.42
C SER A 144 -18.16 31.10 -9.72
N LEU A 145 -16.89 30.98 -10.13
CA LEU A 145 -16.36 31.66 -11.32
C LEU A 145 -16.75 30.96 -12.63
N PHE A 146 -16.75 29.63 -12.67
CA PHE A 146 -17.03 28.86 -13.88
C PHE A 146 -18.52 28.50 -14.04
N GLY A 147 -19.39 28.95 -13.12
CA GLY A 147 -20.82 28.64 -13.16
C GLY A 147 -21.12 27.14 -13.10
N SER A 148 -20.18 26.35 -12.57
CA SER A 148 -20.18 24.88 -12.60
C SER A 148 -21.02 24.32 -11.44
N GLY A 149 -22.27 24.76 -11.32
CA GLY A 149 -23.21 24.34 -10.28
C GLY A 149 -23.18 25.17 -8.99
N ASN A 150 -23.72 24.60 -7.92
CA ASN A 150 -23.79 25.19 -6.57
C ASN A 150 -22.89 24.42 -5.60
N VAL A 151 -22.66 24.96 -4.40
CA VAL A 151 -21.91 24.25 -3.35
C VAL A 151 -22.49 22.87 -3.01
N GLU A 152 -23.81 22.70 -3.17
CA GLU A 152 -24.51 21.42 -2.97
C GLU A 152 -24.34 20.43 -4.13
N GLN A 153 -24.12 20.95 -5.35
CA GLN A 153 -23.88 20.17 -6.56
C GLN A 153 -22.66 20.73 -7.30
N PRO A 154 -21.46 20.53 -6.73
CA PRO A 154 -20.22 21.02 -7.32
C PRO A 154 -19.95 20.26 -8.62
N LEU A 155 -19.68 20.99 -9.69
CA LEU A 155 -19.18 20.43 -10.95
C LEU A 155 -17.80 21.01 -11.26
N CYS A 156 -16.97 20.24 -11.96
CA CYS A 156 -15.74 20.77 -12.56
C CYS A 156 -16.06 21.36 -13.94
N GLU A 157 -15.15 22.19 -14.47
CA GLU A 157 -15.37 22.86 -15.77
C GLU A 157 -15.65 21.84 -16.88
N LYS A 158 -14.93 20.71 -16.87
CA LYS A 158 -15.11 19.63 -17.85
C LYS A 158 -16.49 18.97 -17.76
N CYS A 159 -16.98 18.70 -16.56
CA CYS A 159 -18.30 18.08 -16.37
C CYS A 159 -19.43 19.08 -16.63
N SER A 160 -19.21 20.37 -16.36
CA SER A 160 -20.15 21.44 -16.66
C SER A 160 -20.42 21.62 -18.16
N LEU A 161 -19.51 21.20 -19.04
CA LEU A 161 -19.73 21.21 -20.49
C LEU A 161 -20.72 20.13 -20.97
N PHE A 162 -20.96 19.09 -20.16
CA PHE A 162 -21.85 17.97 -20.49
C PHE A 162 -23.13 17.95 -19.63
N ALA A 163 -23.31 18.96 -18.78
CA ALA A 163 -24.45 19.10 -17.87
C ALA A 163 -25.58 19.94 -18.49
#